data_AF-A0A2I0XJF1-F1
#
_entry.id   AF-A0A2I0XJF1-F1
#
_cell.length_a   1.000
_cell.length_b   1.000
_cell.length_c   1.000
_cell.angle_alpha   90.00
_cell.angle_beta   90.00
_cell.angle_gamma   90.00
#
_symmetry.space_group_name_H-M   'P 1'
#
loop_
_entity.id
_entity.type
_entity.pdbx_description
1 polymer ?
#
loop_
_entity_poly.entity_id
_entity_poly.type
_entity_poly.pdbx_seq_one_letter_code
_entity_poly.pdbx_strand_id
1 'polypeptide(L)'
;MKRARDIRDQLEGLLKKVKIEIVSNSSNLDAIKKAITSGFFHHAARLQKTGAYRTVKNPQTVHIHPSSGLAQAKLPRWVIYHEFVLTTKEYMRQVTELKPN
;
A
#
# COMPACT_ATOMS: atom_id res chain seq x y z
N MET A 1 9.91 17.74 3.31
CA MET A 1 10.27 16.59 4.19
C MET A 1 10.38 16.92 5.69
N LYS A 2 10.40 18.19 6.14
CA LYS A 2 10.49 18.52 7.59
C LYS A 2 9.38 17.87 8.42
N ARG A 3 8.11 18.11 8.07
CA ARG A 3 6.95 17.53 8.75
C ARG A 3 6.98 16.01 8.87
N ALA A 4 7.46 15.31 7.83
CA ALA A 4 7.56 13.84 7.86
C ALA A 4 8.61 13.36 8.88
N ARG A 5 9.74 14.07 9.02
CA ARG A 5 10.73 13.79 10.06
C ARG A 5 10.17 14.06 11.45
N ASP A 6 9.54 15.23 11.64
CA ASP A 6 8.95 15.60 12.93
C ASP A 6 7.90 14.56 13.40
N ILE A 7 7.04 14.08 12.49
CA ILE A 7 6.05 13.02 12.79
C ILE A 7 6.74 11.69 13.12
N ARG A 8 7.77 11.30 12.37
CA ARG A 8 8.55 10.07 12.65
C ARG A 8 9.15 10.13 14.05
N ASP A 9 9.79 11.24 14.41
CA ASP A 9 10.48 11.39 15.70
C ASP A 9 9.47 11.35 16.87
N GLN A 10 8.27 11.92 16.67
CA GLN A 10 7.17 11.79 17.62
C GLN A 10 6.70 10.34 17.79
N LEU A 11 6.49 9.60 16.69
CA LEU A 11 6.10 8.19 16.73
C LEU A 11 7.18 7.33 17.42
N GLU A 12 8.46 7.59 17.13
CA GLU A 12 9.58 6.91 17.75
C GLU A 12 9.58 7.10 19.28
N GLY A 13 9.32 8.33 19.74
CA GLY A 13 9.17 8.63 21.17
C GLY A 13 8.01 7.86 21.83
N LEU A 14 6.89 7.69 21.13
CA LEU A 14 5.75 6.91 21.62
C LEU A 14 6.08 5.42 21.72
N LEU A 15 6.74 4.84 20.72
CA LEU A 15 7.16 3.42 20.74
C LEU A 15 8.04 3.11 21.96
N LYS A 16 8.97 4.00 22.30
CA LYS A 16 9.81 3.88 23.51
C LYS A 16 8.98 3.87 24.79
N LYS A 17 7.95 4.73 24.90
CA LYS A 17 7.05 4.78 26.06
C LYS A 17 6.26 3.49 26.25
N VAL A 18 5.83 2.84 25.17
CA VAL A 18 5.09 1.57 25.21
C VAL A 18 6.00 0.33 25.13
N LYS A 19 7.32 0.52 25.23
CA LYS A 19 8.34 -0.56 25.21
C LYS A 19 8.29 -1.42 23.94
N ILE A 20 7.96 -0.82 22.80
CA ILE A 20 8.10 -1.48 21.50
C ILE A 20 9.51 -1.21 20.98
N GLU A 21 10.26 -2.28 20.71
CA GLU A 21 11.61 -2.20 20.16
C GLU A 21 11.61 -1.68 18.72
N ILE A 22 12.55 -0.78 18.43
CA ILE A 22 12.74 -0.26 17.07
C ILE A 22 13.76 -1.16 16.37
N VAL A 23 13.25 -2.03 15.50
CA VAL A 23 14.06 -2.93 14.69
C VAL A 23 14.08 -2.48 13.23
N SER A 24 15.17 -2.77 12.53
CA SER A 24 15.30 -2.47 11.10
C SER A 24 15.81 -3.68 10.33
N ASN A 25 15.24 -3.93 9.15
CA ASN A 25 15.73 -4.93 8.21
C ASN A 25 15.70 -4.34 6.79
N SER A 26 16.78 -3.66 6.41
CA SER A 26 16.87 -2.87 5.18
C SER A 26 16.86 -3.69 3.89
N SER A 27 17.20 -4.98 3.95
CA SER A 27 17.24 -5.86 2.78
C SER A 27 15.94 -6.62 2.55
N ASN A 28 15.01 -6.61 3.51
CA ASN A 28 13.78 -7.41 3.43
C ASN A 28 12.54 -6.57 3.06
N LEU A 29 12.39 -6.31 1.76
CA LEU A 29 11.20 -5.63 1.21
C LEU A 29 9.90 -6.40 1.48
N ASP A 30 9.96 -7.73 1.57
CA ASP A 30 8.78 -8.55 1.83
C ASP A 30 8.26 -8.35 3.26
N ALA A 31 9.14 -8.15 4.25
CA ALA A 31 8.73 -7.80 5.61
C ALA A 31 7.98 -6.46 5.66
N ILE A 32 8.45 -5.45 4.91
CA ILE A 32 7.78 -4.14 4.79
C ILE A 32 6.40 -4.32 4.13
N LYS A 33 6.31 -5.07 3.03
CA LYS A 33 5.04 -5.37 2.36
C LYS A 33 4.06 -6.11 3.28
N LYS A 34 4.54 -7.06 4.08
CA LYS A 34 3.72 -7.77 5.08
C LYS A 34 3.19 -6.85 6.17
N ALA A 35 4.01 -5.93 6.67
CA ALA A 35 3.60 -4.92 7.65
C ALA A 35 2.55 -3.95 7.08
N ILE A 36 2.69 -3.52 5.82
CA ILE A 36 1.64 -2.73 5.15
C ILE A 36 0.36 -3.58 5.01
N THR A 37 0.50 -4.85 4.64
CA THR A 37 -0.64 -5.77 4.46
C THR A 37 -1.42 -5.99 5.74
N SER A 38 -0.76 -6.12 6.89
CA SER A 38 -1.46 -6.34 8.17
C SER A 38 -2.39 -5.18 8.54
N GLY A 39 -2.02 -3.93 8.21
CA GLY A 39 -2.86 -2.75 8.42
C GLY A 39 -3.88 -2.47 7.31
N PHE A 40 -3.52 -2.78 6.05
CA PHE A 40 -4.28 -2.40 4.86
C PHE A 40 -4.92 -3.58 4.12
N PHE A 41 -5.09 -4.75 4.74
CA PHE A 41 -5.62 -5.96 4.08
C PHE A 41 -7.00 -5.74 3.42
N HIS A 42 -7.83 -4.85 3.99
CA HIS A 42 -9.12 -4.47 3.40
C HIS A 42 -8.99 -3.68 2.08
N HIS A 43 -7.85 -3.04 1.85
CA HIS A 43 -7.52 -2.28 0.64
C HIS A 43 -6.73 -3.15 -0.35
N ALA A 44 -7.03 -4.46 -0.41
CA ALA A 44 -6.49 -5.34 -1.43
C ALA A 44 -7.32 -5.28 -2.72
N ALA A 45 -6.65 -5.43 -3.86
CA ALA A 45 -7.30 -5.56 -5.16
C ALA A 45 -6.58 -6.58 -6.07
N ARG A 46 -7.36 -7.26 -6.92
CA ARG A 46 -6.88 -8.30 -7.84
C ARG A 46 -7.03 -7.88 -9.30
N LEU A 47 -5.96 -8.04 -10.06
CA LEU A 47 -5.95 -7.81 -11.50
C LEU A 47 -6.95 -8.74 -12.21
N GLN A 48 -7.70 -8.16 -13.14
CA GLN A 48 -8.66 -8.84 -14.01
C GLN A 48 -8.08 -9.00 -15.41
N LYS A 49 -8.70 -9.88 -16.21
CA LYS A 49 -8.32 -10.09 -17.62
C LYS A 49 -8.46 -8.82 -18.48
N THR A 50 -9.31 -7.89 -18.07
CA THR A 50 -9.54 -6.60 -18.73
C THR A 50 -8.40 -5.60 -18.51
N GLY A 51 -7.43 -5.89 -17.64
CA GLY A 51 -6.38 -4.95 -17.22
C GLY A 51 -6.80 -4.02 -16.08
N ALA A 52 -8.08 -4.01 -15.69
CA ALA A 52 -8.56 -3.34 -14.49
C ALA A 52 -8.35 -4.20 -13.24
N TYR A 53 -8.48 -3.61 -12.07
CA TYR A 53 -8.44 -4.30 -10.77
C TYR A 53 -9.85 -4.43 -10.18
N ARG A 54 -10.06 -5.47 -9.38
CA ARG A 54 -11.26 -5.70 -8.57
C ARG A 54 -10.88 -5.68 -7.10
N THR A 55 -11.45 -4.79 -6.31
CA THR A 55 -11.24 -4.73 -4.85
C THR A 55 -11.79 -5.96 -4.13
N VAL A 56 -11.19 -6.32 -2.98
CA VAL A 56 -11.55 -7.53 -2.22
C VAL A 56 -12.75 -7.32 -1.31
N LYS A 57 -12.75 -6.26 -0.47
CA LYS A 57 -13.81 -6.04 0.54
C LYS A 57 -15.16 -5.73 -0.09
N ASN A 58 -15.19 -4.73 -0.98
CA ASN A 58 -16.40 -4.25 -1.65
C ASN A 58 -16.15 -4.31 -3.16
N PRO A 59 -16.54 -5.39 -3.86
CA PRO A 59 -16.11 -5.65 -5.23
C PRO A 59 -16.47 -4.53 -6.21
N GLN A 60 -15.49 -3.70 -6.54
CA GLN A 60 -15.59 -2.56 -7.45
C GLN A 60 -14.47 -2.63 -8.47
N THR A 61 -14.76 -2.18 -9.68
CA THR A 61 -13.75 -2.06 -10.74
C THR A 61 -12.96 -0.78 -10.52
N VAL A 62 -11.64 -0.90 -10.39
CA VAL A 62 -10.74 0.20 -10.08
C VAL A 62 -9.49 0.11 -10.93
N HIS A 63 -8.78 1.23 -11.09
CA HIS A 63 -7.57 1.30 -11.89
C HIS A 63 -6.40 1.84 -11.05
N ILE A 64 -5.17 1.50 -11.40
CA ILE A 64 -4.02 2.19 -10.81
C ILE A 64 -3.99 3.62 -11.35
N HIS A 65 -3.84 4.62 -10.46
CA HIS A 65 -3.76 6.01 -10.87
C HIS A 65 -2.55 6.25 -11.80
N PRO A 66 -2.68 7.05 -12.89
CA PRO A 66 -1.60 7.26 -13.86
C PRO A 66 -0.29 7.81 -13.27
N SER A 67 -0.38 8.54 -12.15
CA SER A 67 0.81 9.08 -11.46
C SER A 67 1.60 8.02 -10.66
N SER A 68 1.11 6.78 -10.57
CA SER A 68 1.81 5.70 -9.87
C SER A 68 2.93 5.14 -10.75
N GLY A 69 4.10 4.86 -10.16
CA GLY A 69 5.18 4.18 -10.87
C GLY A 69 4.77 2.78 -11.39
N LEU A 70 3.80 2.12 -10.75
CA LEU A 70 3.26 0.84 -11.21
C LEU A 70 2.37 0.95 -12.45
N ALA A 71 1.87 2.15 -12.78
CA ALA A 71 1.02 2.33 -13.97
C ALA A 71 1.81 2.13 -15.27
N GLN A 72 3.13 2.31 -15.23
CA GLN A 72 4.04 2.18 -16.38
C GLN A 72 4.78 0.83 -16.39
N ALA A 73 4.56 0.00 -15.38
CA ALA A 73 5.23 -1.29 -15.22
C ALA A 73 4.29 -2.47 -15.55
N LYS A 74 4.84 -3.68 -15.54
CA LYS A 74 4.05 -4.90 -15.61
C LYS A 74 3.08 -4.95 -14.42
N LEU A 75 1.77 -5.00 -14.71
CA LEU A 75 0.73 -5.02 -13.70
C LEU A 75 0.81 -6.29 -12.84
N PRO A 76 1.03 -6.18 -11.52
CA PRO A 76 1.05 -7.33 -10.62
C PRO A 76 -0.36 -7.89 -10.41
N ARG A 77 -0.45 -9.21 -10.16
CA ARG A 77 -1.73 -9.91 -9.98
C ARG A 77 -2.52 -9.41 -8.77
N TRP A 78 -1.82 -9.04 -7.71
CA TRP A 78 -2.41 -8.55 -6.47
C TRP A 78 -1.70 -7.27 -6.04
N VAL A 79 -2.48 -6.34 -5.53
CA VAL A 79 -1.98 -5.07 -5.00
C VAL A 79 -2.66 -4.71 -3.70
N ILE A 80 -1.98 -3.86 -2.93
CA ILE A 80 -2.55 -3.08 -1.85
C ILE A 80 -2.43 -1.60 -2.21
N TYR A 81 -3.46 -0.81 -1.85
CA TYR A 81 -3.50 0.63 -2.08
C TYR A 81 -3.74 1.39 -0.76
N HIS A 82 -3.24 2.63 -0.68
CA HIS A 82 -3.50 3.50 0.46
C HIS A 82 -4.86 4.20 0.32
N GLU A 83 -5.09 4.81 -0.84
CA GLU A 83 -6.25 5.67 -1.08
C GLU A 83 -7.05 5.22 -2.30
N PHE A 84 -8.36 5.39 -2.19
CA PHE A 84 -9.30 5.33 -3.30
C PHE A 84 -9.72 6.74 -3.68
N VAL A 85 -9.79 7.01 -4.98
CA VAL A 85 -10.07 8.33 -5.52
C VAL A 85 -11.09 8.20 -6.63
N LEU A 86 -12.20 8.92 -6.50
CA LEU A 86 -13.18 9.04 -7.56
C LEU A 86 -12.93 10.35 -8.33
N THR A 87 -12.59 10.24 -9.61
CA THR A 87 -12.56 11.39 -10.53
C THR A 87 -13.40 11.07 -11.77
N THR A 88 -12.80 10.99 -12.96
CA THR A 88 -13.43 10.48 -14.18
C THR A 88 -13.56 8.95 -14.15
N LYS A 89 -12.71 8.28 -13.38
CA LYS A 89 -12.75 6.84 -13.07
C LYS A 89 -12.36 6.63 -11.61
N GLU A 90 -12.61 5.44 -11.12
CA GLU A 90 -12.16 4.97 -9.82
C GLU A 90 -10.67 4.58 -9.87
N TYR A 91 -9.86 5.29 -9.10
CA TYR A 91 -8.41 5.12 -9.07
C TYR A 91 -7.88 4.76 -7.68
N MET A 92 -6.86 3.90 -7.66
CA MET A 92 -6.05 3.56 -6.50
C MET A 92 -4.76 4.38 -6.50
N ARG A 93 -4.40 5.01 -5.37
CA ARG A 93 -3.12 5.71 -5.16
C ARG A 93 -2.25 5.03 -4.12
N GLN A 94 -0.93 5.26 -4.25
CA GLN A 94 0.14 4.64 -3.44
C GLN A 94 -0.04 3.12 -3.39
N VAL A 95 0.27 2.50 -4.53
CA VAL A 95 0.02 1.08 -4.77
C VAL A 95 1.32 0.30 -4.62
N THR A 96 1.26 -0.86 -3.99
CA THR A 96 2.37 -1.83 -3.95
C THR A 96 1.87 -3.21 -4.37
N GLU A 97 2.75 -3.99 -5.02
CA GLU A 97 2.51 -5.41 -5.25
C GLU A 97 2.34 -6.15 -3.92
N LEU A 98 1.35 -7.03 -3.88
CA LEU A 98 1.13 -8.01 -2.82
C LEU A 98 1.41 -9.42 -3.37
N LYS A 99 2.11 -10.25 -2.60
CA LYS A 99 2.26 -11.68 -2.86
C LYS A 99 1.47 -12.44 -1.79
N PRO A 100 0.34 -13.10 -2.13
CA PRO A 100 -0.40 -13.92 -1.18
C PRO A 100 0.31 -15.26 -1.01
N ASN A 101 1.29 -15.29 -0.10
CA ASN A 101 2.02 -16.49 0.34
C ASN A 101 2.22 -16.41 1.85
#